data_AF-A0A101VT36-F1
#
_entry.id   AF-A0A101VT36-F1
#
_cell.length_a   1.000
_cell.length_b   1.000
_cell.length_c   1.000
_cell.angle_alpha   90.00
_cell.angle_beta   90.00
_cell.angle_gamma   90.00
#
_symmetry.space_group_name_H-M   'P 1'
#
loop_
_entity.id
_entity.type
_entity.pdbx_description
1 polymer ?
#
loop_
_entity_poly.entity_id
_entity_poly.type
_entity_poly.pdbx_seq_one_letter_code
_entity_poly.pdbx_strand_id
1 'polypeptide(L)' 'MKLKEYLTISNLLYIGTMVFALGVIIKILIDRYQLPAGACPVDNSRTLLYIAITLLIGVNLGTSAYSYWKKKTEEH' A
#
# COMPACT_ATOMS: atom_id res chain seq x y z
N MET A 1 3.33 19.09 -14.83
CA MET A 1 3.55 18.89 -13.37
C MET A 1 5.05 18.86 -13.12
N LYS A 2 5.57 19.65 -12.17
CA LYS A 2 7.01 19.67 -11.91
C LYS A 2 7.43 18.37 -11.22
N LEU A 3 8.64 17.89 -11.47
CA LEU A 3 9.18 16.67 -10.86
C LEU A 3 9.06 16.67 -9.33
N LYS A 4 9.35 17.81 -8.70
CA LYS A 4 9.24 17.97 -7.24
C LYS A 4 7.82 17.73 -6.75
N GLU A 5 6.81 18.26 -7.45
CA GLU A 5 5.40 18.07 -7.08
C GLU A 5 4.98 16.60 -7.20
N TYR A 6 5.45 15.92 -8.26
CA TYR A 6 5.21 14.49 -8.42
C TYR A 6 5.84 13.68 -7.28
N LEU A 7 7.11 13.93 -6.94
CA LEU A 7 7.80 13.22 -5.86
C LEU A 7 7.08 13.41 -4.52
N THR A 8 6.62 14.63 -4.23
CA THR A 8 5.87 14.93 -3.00
C THR A 8 4.57 14.16 -2.95
N ILE A 9 3.78 14.15 -4.04
CA ILE A 9 2.51 13.41 -4.09
C ILE A 9 2.72 11.91 -4.03
N SER A 10 3.74 11.40 -4.71
CA SER A 10 4.11 9.98 -4.70
C SER A 10 4.53 9.52 -3.29
N ASN A 11 5.34 10.31 -2.59
CA ASN A 11 5.72 10.02 -1.20
C ASN A 11 4.52 10.06 -0.26
N LEU A 12 3.62 11.02 -0.44
CA LEU A 12 2.43 11.16 0.40
C LEU A 12 1.45 10.00 0.18
N LEU A 13 1.27 9.56 -1.07
CA LEU A 13 0.56 8.32 -1.40
C LEU A 13 1.23 7.09 -0.79
N TYR A 14 2.55 6.98 -0.90
CA TYR A 14 3.29 5.86 -0.31
C TYR A 14 3.10 5.77 1.20
N ILE A 15 3.28 6.89 1.92
CA ILE A 15 3.03 6.96 3.37
C ILE A 15 1.57 6.61 3.69
N GLY A 16 0.61 7.15 2.95
CA GLY A 16 -0.81 6.83 3.12
C GLY A 16 -1.11 5.33 2.96
N THR A 17 -0.55 4.70 1.93
CA THR A 17 -0.72 3.25 1.72
C THR A 17 -0.04 2.41 2.80
N MET A 18 1.11 2.84 3.32
CA MET A 18 1.77 2.18 4.45
C MET A 18 0.95 2.25 5.74
N VAL A 19 0.42 3.43 6.07
CA VAL A 19 -0.46 3.60 7.25
C VAL A 19 -1.72 2.76 7.10
N PHE A 20 -2.33 2.73 5.91
CA PHE A 20 -3.49 1.90 5.63
C PHE A 20 -3.19 0.40 5.80
N ALA A 21 -2.07 -0.07 5.23
CA ALA A 21 -1.65 -1.47 5.35
C ALA A 21 -1.40 -1.87 6.81
N LEU A 22 -0.72 -1.01 7.59
CA LEU A 22 -0.52 -1.23 9.03
C LEU A 22 -1.85 -1.30 9.79
N GLY A 23 -2.80 -0.39 9.49
CA GLY A 23 -4.13 -0.42 10.09
C GLY A 23 -4.90 -1.72 9.80
N VAL A 24 -4.80 -2.24 8.58
CA VAL A 24 -5.39 -3.54 8.20
C VAL A 24 -4.75 -4.69 8.97
N ILE A 25 -3.42 -4.70 9.11
CA ILE A 25 -2.70 -5.73 9.88
C ILE A 25 -3.12 -5.69 11.36
N ILE A 26 -3.16 -4.50 11.96
CA ILE A 26 -3.60 -4.33 13.36
C ILE A 26 -5.02 -4.85 13.54
N LYS A 27 -5.94 -4.51 12.63
CA LYS A 27 -7.32 -5.01 12.68
C LYS A 27 -7.35 -6.55 12.64
N ILE A 28 -6.60 -7.17 11.73
CA ILE A 28 -6.50 -8.64 11.65
C ILE A 28 -5.96 -9.23 12.96
N LEU A 29 -4.95 -8.61 13.58
CA LEU A 29 -4.39 -9.08 14.85
C LEU A 29 -5.39 -8.97 15.99
N ILE A 30 -6.14 -7.87 16.08
CA ILE A 30 -7.20 -7.69 17.09
C ILE A 30 -8.30 -8.73 16.88
N ASP A 31 -8.78 -8.88 15.65
CA ASP A 31 -9.80 -9.87 15.31
C ASP A 31 -9.32 -11.27 15.71
N ARG A 32 -8.05 -11.62 15.44
CA ARG A 32 -7.49 -12.92 15.84
C ARG A 32 -7.29 -13.08 17.35
N TYR A 33 -6.93 -12.02 18.06
CA TYR A 33 -6.69 -12.05 19.50
C TYR A 33 -7.99 -12.24 20.29
N GLN A 34 -9.10 -11.69 19.80
CA GLN A 34 -10.41 -11.84 20.43
C GLN A 34 -11.02 -13.24 20.20
N LEU A 35 -10.45 -14.05 19.31
CA LEU A 35 -10.94 -15.39 19.03
C LEU A 35 -10.24 -16.46 19.85
N PRO A 36 -10.99 -17.44 20.40
CA PRO A 36 -10.39 -18.60 21.06
C PRO A 36 -9.54 -19.42 20.07
N ALA A 37 -8.52 -20.09 20.59
CA ALA A 37 -7.58 -20.88 19.78
C ALA A 37 -8.34 -21.90 18.91
N GLY A 38 -8.14 -21.82 17.59
CA GLY A 38 -8.79 -22.71 16.61
C GLY A 38 -10.13 -22.20 16.05
N ALA A 39 -10.68 -21.09 16.54
CA ALA A 39 -11.89 -20.50 15.98
C ALA A 39 -11.59 -19.75 14.66
N CYS A 40 -12.47 -19.91 13.67
CA CYS A 40 -12.40 -19.16 12.43
C CYS A 40 -12.86 -17.71 12.67
N PRO A 41 -12.09 -16.70 12.21
CA PRO A 41 -12.49 -15.30 12.32
C PRO A 41 -13.86 -15.08 11.66
N VAL A 42 -14.77 -14.42 12.38
CA VAL A 42 -16.13 -14.11 11.93
C VAL A 42 -16.11 -13.18 10.73
N ASP A 43 -15.14 -12.26 10.68
CA ASP A 43 -14.92 -11.36 9.55
C ASP A 43 -13.82 -11.86 8.61
N ASN A 44 -14.15 -11.91 7.32
CA ASN A 44 -13.20 -12.22 6.25
C ASN A 44 -12.33 -10.99 5.94
N SER A 45 -11.43 -10.65 6.86
CA SER A 45 -10.45 -9.57 6.72
C SER A 45 -9.40 -9.80 5.61
N ARG A 46 -9.45 -10.97 4.93
CA ARG A 46 -8.63 -11.28 3.75
C ARG A 46 -8.88 -10.30 2.60
N THR A 47 -10.12 -9.84 2.40
CA THR A 47 -10.45 -8.88 1.33
C THR A 47 -9.71 -7.56 1.53
N LEU A 48 -9.69 -7.04 2.76
CA LEU A 48 -8.96 -5.82 3.11
C LEU A 48 -7.44 -6.00 2.94
N LEU A 49 -6.93 -7.18 3.29
CA LEU A 49 -5.52 -7.52 3.07
C LEU A 49 -5.16 -7.53 1.57
N TYR A 50 -5.99 -8.14 0.73
CA TYR A 50 -5.76 -8.14 -0.72
C TYR A 50 -5.79 -6.72 -1.30
N ILE A 51 -6.75 -5.89 -0.89
CA ILE A 51 -6.81 -4.49 -1.31
C ILE A 51 -5.55 -3.73 -0.89
N ALA A 52 -5.09 -3.90 0.35
CA ALA A 52 -3.87 -3.27 0.85
C ALA A 52 -2.64 -3.69 0.04
N ILE A 53 -2.49 -4.98 -0.27
CA ILE A 53 -1.39 -5.51 -1.08
C ILE A 53 -1.44 -4.96 -2.51
N THR A 54 -2.61 -4.96 -3.15
CA THR A 54 -2.76 -4.45 -4.51
C THR A 54 -2.43 -2.95 -4.60
N LEU A 55 -2.86 -2.16 -3.62
CA LEU A 55 -2.51 -0.74 -3.52
C LEU A 55 -1.01 -0.52 -3.36
N LEU A 56 -0.37 -1.27 -2.47
CA LEU A 56 1.06 -1.13 -2.20
C LEU A 56 1.90 -1.46 -3.45
N ILE A 57 1.54 -2.53 -4.16
CA ILE A 57 2.18 -2.93 -5.41
C ILE A 57 1.93 -1.88 -6.50
N GLY A 58 0.69 -1.40 -6.64
CA GLY A 58 0.32 -0.39 -7.64
C GLY A 58 1.11 0.92 -7.46
N VAL A 59 1.23 1.40 -6.23
CA VAL A 59 2.00 2.62 -5.93
C VAL A 59 3.49 2.41 -6.19
N ASN A 60 4.07 1.27 -5.80
CA ASN A 60 5.48 0.97 -6.09
C ASN A 60 5.76 0.92 -7.59
N LEU A 61 4.97 0.14 -8.34
CA LEU A 61 5.13 0.00 -9.79
C LEU A 61 4.93 1.33 -10.52
N GLY A 62 3.91 2.11 -10.14
CA GLY A 62 3.65 3.42 -10.72
C GLY A 62 4.81 4.40 -10.48
N THR A 63 5.35 4.42 -9.26
CA THR A 63 6.48 5.28 -8.89
C THR A 63 7.74 4.88 -9.64
N SER A 64 8.07 3.58 -9.68
CA SER A 64 9.23 3.04 -10.40
C SER A 64 9.13 3.27 -11.90
N ALA A 65 7.96 3.03 -12.50
CA ALA A 65 7.73 3.26 -13.91
C ALA A 65 7.93 4.74 -14.25
N TYR A 66 7.28 5.66 -13.53
CA TYR A 66 7.44 7.09 -13.78
C TYR A 66 8.89 7.55 -13.66
N SER A 67 9.61 7.08 -12.62
CA SER A 67 11.03 7.40 -12.45
C SER A 67 11.88 6.90 -13.63
N TYR A 68 11.60 5.68 -14.12
CA TYR A 68 12.27 5.11 -15.28
C TYR A 68 12.00 5.90 -16.57
N TRP A 69 10.74 6.20 -16.86
CA TRP A 69 10.33 6.98 -18.04
C TRP A 69 10.97 8.36 -18.04
N LYS A 70 10.98 9.03 -16.88
CA LYS A 70 11.59 10.35 -16.75
C LYS A 70 13.09 10.33 -17.04
N LYS A 71 13.81 9.36 -16.46
CA LYS A 71 15.26 9.21 -16.71
C LYS A 71 15.53 9.04 -18.20
N LYS A 72 14.73 8.22 -18.88
CA LYS A 72 14.85 7.98 -20.32
C LYS A 72 14.61 9.24 -21.17
N THR A 73 13.68 10.10 -20.77
CA THR A 73 13.42 11.38 -21.47
C THR A 73 14.45 12.48 -21.19
N GLU A 74 15.29 12.35 -20.17
CA GLU A 74 16.36 13.33 -19.87
C GLU A 74 17.71 12.93 -20.49
N GLU A 75 17.87 11.66 -20.90
CA GLU A 75 19.05 11.15 -21.63
C GLU A 75 18.98 11.37 -23.16
N HIS A 76 17.82 11.80 -23.67
CA HIS A 76 17.59 12.20 -25.07
C HIS A 76 17.31 13.70 -25.17
#